data_AF-A0ABD1MJA7-F1
#
_entry.id   AF-A0ABD1MJA7-F1
#
_cell.length_a   1.000
_cell.length_b   1.000
_cell.length_c   1.000
_cell.angle_alpha   90.00
_cell.angle_beta   90.00
_cell.angle_gamma   90.00
#
_symmetry.space_group_name_H-M   'P 1'
#
loop_
_entity.id
_entity.type
_entity.pdbx_description
1 polymer ?
#
loop_
_entity_poly.entity_id
_entity_poly.type
_entity_poly.pdbx_seq_one_letter_code
_entity_poly.pdbx_strand_id
1 'polypeptide(L)'
;MVENSNLSLEERVEQLRKAKIGESKGPKIQGVAHHLRERKHWAEHCSPKLISLGPIHHGHPNLQLGERYKQTWAAAYIHTTGQSPESLHARISIFIEDLTCLFDASLFANNDEFRNYQRQGFGSVEEKICWTMFVDGCALLHVLENPHIRFEDVPRDVLLLDNQLPFLLLKLLWRNADDGDLIRTMESFLHRHVWPVADADEARLGFDYSDPAHLLDL
;
A
#
# COMPACT_ATOMS: atom_id res chain seq x y z
N MET A 1 37.69 0.68 -5.32
CA MET A 1 38.36 2.00 -5.36
C MET A 1 37.26 3.04 -5.44
N VAL A 2 37.06 3.81 -4.38
CA VAL A 2 36.06 4.88 -4.32
C VAL A 2 36.68 6.11 -4.98
N GLU A 3 36.10 6.57 -6.09
CA GLU A 3 36.46 7.86 -6.68
C GLU A 3 36.03 8.96 -5.71
N ASN A 4 36.98 9.46 -4.91
CA ASN A 4 36.84 10.71 -4.19
C ASN A 4 36.90 11.86 -5.20
N SER A 5 35.75 12.25 -5.74
CA SER A 5 35.61 13.51 -6.46
C SER A 5 35.74 14.66 -5.45
N ASN A 6 36.93 15.25 -5.38
CA ASN A 6 37.17 16.49 -4.64
C ASN A 6 36.50 17.65 -5.38
N LEU A 7 35.17 17.71 -5.29
CA LEU A 7 34.38 18.84 -5.80
C LEU A 7 34.80 20.12 -5.07
N SER A 8 35.05 21.19 -5.82
CA SER A 8 35.34 22.51 -5.27
C SER A 8 34.14 23.05 -4.48
N LEU A 9 34.37 24.04 -3.62
CA LEU A 9 33.28 24.69 -2.89
C LEU A 9 32.27 25.31 -3.85
N GLU A 10 32.71 25.91 -4.97
CA GLU A 10 31.82 26.45 -5.98
C GLU A 10 30.97 25.36 -6.65
N GLU A 11 31.54 24.20 -6.96
CA GLU A 11 30.81 23.08 -7.57
C GLU A 11 29.76 22.51 -6.61
N ARG A 12 30.07 22.41 -5.31
CA ARG A 12 29.13 21.98 -4.28
C ARG A 12 27.98 22.99 -4.10
N VAL A 13 28.28 24.29 -4.14
CA VAL A 13 27.27 25.35 -4.05
C VAL A 13 26.39 25.39 -5.29
N GLU A 14 26.95 25.14 -6.48
CA GLU A 14 26.19 25.07 -7.72
C GLU A 14 25.29 23.82 -7.77
N GLN A 15 25.74 22.69 -7.24
CA GLN A 15 24.88 21.51 -7.04
C GLN A 15 23.73 21.81 -6.08
N LEU A 16 23.98 22.49 -4.96
CA LEU A 16 22.93 22.91 -4.02
C LEU A 16 21.92 23.88 -4.66
N ARG A 17 22.38 24.79 -5.54
CA ARG A 17 21.50 25.72 -6.27
C ARG A 17 20.68 25.01 -7.35
N LYS A 18 21.24 23.97 -7.98
CA LYS A 18 20.57 23.12 -8.98
C LYS A 18 19.65 22.07 -8.36
N ALA A 19 19.87 21.72 -7.09
CA ALA A 19 18.98 20.88 -6.31
C ALA A 19 17.66 21.64 -6.08
N LYS A 20 16.78 21.61 -7.08
CA LYS A 20 15.38 21.96 -6.88
C LYS A 20 14.81 20.97 -5.88
N ILE A 21 14.17 21.49 -4.83
CA ILE A 21 13.13 20.72 -4.13
C ILE A 21 12.15 20.35 -5.23
N GLY A 22 12.15 19.10 -5.65
CA GLY A 22 11.29 18.65 -6.73
C GLY A 22 9.85 19.01 -6.36
N GLU A 23 9.09 19.52 -7.33
CA GLU A 23 7.64 19.55 -7.23
C GLU A 23 7.18 18.09 -7.16
N SER A 24 7.16 17.50 -5.95
CA SER A 24 6.61 16.17 -5.75
C SER A 24 5.10 16.30 -5.87
N LYS A 25 4.51 15.62 -6.86
CA LYS A 25 3.07 15.35 -6.91
C LYS A 25 2.72 14.47 -5.70
N GLY A 26 2.50 15.09 -4.54
CA GLY A 26 2.16 14.41 -3.28
C GLY A 26 3.26 13.49 -2.71
N PRO A 27 3.07 13.01 -1.47
CA PRO A 27 3.92 11.98 -0.88
C PRO A 27 3.70 10.65 -1.61
N LYS A 28 4.79 9.94 -1.92
CA LYS A 28 4.75 8.57 -2.44
C LYS A 28 4.73 7.56 -1.30
N ILE A 29 4.07 6.42 -1.50
CA ILE A 29 4.22 5.25 -0.64
C ILE A 29 5.66 4.78 -0.78
N GLN A 30 6.38 4.97 0.30
CA GLN A 30 7.76 4.57 0.46
C GLN A 30 7.86 3.66 1.67
N GLY A 31 8.83 2.75 1.61
CA GLY A 31 9.16 2.01 2.81
C GLY A 31 9.75 2.91 3.89
N VAL A 32 9.55 2.55 5.16
CA VAL A 32 10.30 3.05 6.32
C VAL A 32 11.79 3.08 6.00
N ALA A 33 12.42 4.22 6.30
CA ALA A 33 13.81 4.50 5.95
C ALA A 33 14.77 3.40 6.43
N HIS A 34 15.74 3.05 5.58
CA HIS A 34 16.65 1.92 5.79
C HIS A 34 17.34 1.93 7.17
N HIS A 35 17.81 3.10 7.64
CA HIS A 35 18.48 3.25 8.92
C HIS A 35 17.58 2.97 10.15
N LEU A 36 16.25 3.05 9.99
CA LEU A 36 15.30 2.65 11.01
C LEU A 36 15.08 1.14 11.00
N ARG A 37 15.08 0.50 9.82
CA ARG A 37 14.96 -0.97 9.69
C ARG A 37 16.18 -1.72 10.21
N GLU A 38 17.38 -1.18 10.07
CA GLU A 38 18.62 -1.84 10.55
C GLU A 38 18.68 -1.98 12.08
N ARG A 39 17.86 -1.22 12.81
CA ARG A 39 17.74 -1.38 14.26
C ARG A 39 16.90 -2.62 14.53
N LYS A 40 17.53 -3.68 15.05
CA LYS A 40 16.92 -5.00 15.30
C LYS A 40 15.53 -4.94 15.95
N HIS A 41 15.34 -4.06 16.93
CA HIS A 41 14.04 -3.88 17.61
C HIS A 41 12.96 -3.20 16.76
N TRP A 42 13.34 -2.41 15.74
CA TRP A 42 12.41 -1.69 14.88
C TRP A 42 11.97 -2.51 13.67
N ALA A 43 12.85 -3.37 13.13
CA ALA A 43 12.53 -4.27 12.02
C ALA A 43 11.30 -5.14 12.30
N GLU A 44 11.18 -5.65 13.53
CA GLU A 44 10.06 -6.49 13.98
C GLU A 44 8.75 -5.71 14.07
N HIS A 45 8.82 -4.40 14.31
CA HIS A 45 7.65 -3.53 14.38
C HIS A 45 7.19 -3.01 13.02
N CYS A 46 8.09 -2.92 12.04
CA CYS A 46 7.79 -2.46 10.69
C CYS A 46 7.34 -3.58 9.74
N SER A 47 7.45 -4.86 10.15
CA SER A 47 7.09 -5.99 9.29
C SER A 47 5.70 -6.56 9.63
N PRO A 48 4.91 -6.96 8.62
CA PRO A 48 3.66 -7.67 8.84
C PRO A 48 3.93 -9.07 9.40
N LYS A 49 2.96 -9.60 10.15
CA LYS A 49 3.03 -10.92 10.80
C LYS A 49 2.27 -12.00 10.06
N LEU A 50 1.19 -11.62 9.38
CA LEU A 50 0.29 -12.53 8.69
C LEU A 50 0.08 -12.11 7.24
N ILE A 51 -0.28 -10.86 6.96
CA ILE A 51 -0.62 -10.41 5.60
C ILE A 51 0.27 -9.28 5.09
N SER A 52 0.85 -9.49 3.90
CA SER A 52 1.51 -8.44 3.13
C SER A 52 0.54 -7.81 2.16
N LEU A 53 0.49 -6.48 2.09
CA LEU A 53 -0.26 -5.69 1.12
C LEU A 53 0.73 -4.83 0.33
N GLY A 54 0.67 -4.95 -0.99
CA GLY A 54 1.55 -4.20 -1.88
C GLY A 54 2.98 -4.78 -1.95
N PRO A 55 3.92 -4.05 -2.56
CA PRO A 55 5.16 -4.65 -3.05
C PRO A 55 6.26 -4.86 -1.99
N ILE A 56 6.18 -4.22 -0.83
CA ILE A 56 7.29 -4.17 0.13
C ILE A 56 7.56 -5.55 0.75
N HIS A 57 6.52 -6.26 1.16
CA HIS A 57 6.62 -7.56 1.81
C HIS A 57 6.07 -8.73 0.95
N HIS A 58 5.71 -8.46 -0.30
CA HIS A 58 5.05 -9.43 -1.18
C HIS A 58 5.89 -10.70 -1.34
N GLY A 59 5.25 -11.86 -1.15
CA GLY A 59 5.87 -13.18 -1.32
C GLY A 59 6.94 -13.54 -0.29
N HIS A 60 7.07 -12.77 0.79
CA HIS A 60 7.98 -13.12 1.88
C HIS A 60 7.65 -14.52 2.44
N PRO A 61 8.63 -15.43 2.62
CA PRO A 61 8.35 -16.83 2.97
C PRO A 61 7.50 -17.03 4.23
N ASN A 62 7.69 -16.16 5.22
CA ASN A 62 6.94 -16.22 6.49
C ASN A 62 5.46 -15.79 6.36
N LEU A 63 5.05 -15.23 5.21
CA LEU A 63 3.71 -14.68 4.96
C LEU A 63 2.92 -15.50 3.93
N GLN A 64 3.41 -16.67 3.52
CA GLN A 64 2.74 -17.51 2.52
C GLN A 64 1.31 -17.92 2.91
N LEU A 65 1.04 -18.06 4.21
CA LEU A 65 -0.32 -18.31 4.69
C LEU A 65 -1.23 -17.10 4.41
N GLY A 66 -0.72 -15.89 4.65
CA GLY A 66 -1.40 -14.65 4.31
C GLY A 66 -1.70 -14.50 2.84
N GLU A 67 -0.78 -14.89 1.95
CA GLU A 67 -1.01 -14.89 0.50
C GLU A 67 -2.24 -15.73 0.11
N ARG A 68 -2.47 -16.87 0.79
CA ARG A 68 -3.67 -17.70 0.58
C ARG A 68 -4.95 -17.05 1.13
N TYR A 69 -4.86 -16.40 2.29
CA TYR A 69 -5.99 -15.65 2.84
C TYR A 69 -6.38 -14.47 1.94
N LYS A 70 -5.41 -13.73 1.40
CA LYS A 70 -5.67 -12.65 0.44
C LYS A 70 -6.46 -13.13 -0.77
N GLN A 71 -6.09 -14.26 -1.37
CA GLN A 71 -6.85 -14.83 -2.49
C GLN A 71 -8.30 -15.16 -2.09
N THR A 72 -8.48 -15.73 -0.89
CA THR A 72 -9.82 -16.08 -0.37
C THR A 72 -10.67 -14.84 -0.13
N TRP A 73 -10.10 -13.80 0.48
CA TRP A 73 -10.80 -12.55 0.77
C TRP A 73 -11.07 -11.72 -0.48
N ALA A 74 -10.14 -11.68 -1.43
CA ALA A 74 -10.35 -11.05 -2.72
C ALA A 74 -11.52 -11.72 -3.47
N ALA A 75 -11.54 -13.07 -3.52
CA ALA A 75 -12.65 -13.80 -4.10
C ALA A 75 -13.97 -13.54 -3.37
N ALA A 76 -13.96 -13.47 -2.04
CA ALA A 76 -15.13 -13.15 -1.25
C ALA A 76 -15.66 -11.74 -1.56
N TYR A 77 -14.80 -10.72 -1.62
CA TYR A 77 -15.18 -9.35 -1.98
C TYR A 77 -15.78 -9.26 -3.39
N ILE A 78 -15.15 -9.90 -4.37
CA ILE A 78 -15.65 -9.94 -5.74
C ILE A 78 -17.04 -10.59 -5.78
N HIS A 79 -17.22 -11.71 -5.06
CA HIS A 79 -18.49 -12.40 -4.97
C HIS A 79 -19.58 -11.57 -4.30
N THR A 80 -19.28 -10.95 -3.14
CA THR A 80 -20.28 -10.17 -2.39
C THR A 80 -20.67 -8.87 -3.08
N THR A 81 -19.75 -8.25 -3.82
CA THR A 81 -20.04 -7.03 -4.59
C THR A 81 -20.71 -7.31 -5.95
N GLY A 82 -20.67 -8.56 -6.43
CA GLY A 82 -21.23 -8.93 -7.74
C GLY A 82 -20.48 -8.31 -8.92
N GLN A 83 -19.27 -7.80 -8.71
CA GLN A 83 -18.46 -7.20 -9.76
C GLN A 83 -17.74 -8.29 -10.58
N SER A 84 -17.49 -8.03 -11.86
CA SER A 84 -16.71 -8.94 -12.70
C SER A 84 -15.21 -8.85 -12.32
N PRO A 85 -14.54 -9.99 -12.02
CA PRO A 85 -13.09 -10.01 -11.81
C PRO A 85 -12.32 -9.40 -13.00
N GLU A 86 -12.75 -9.70 -14.22
CA GLU A 86 -12.13 -9.22 -15.46
C GLU A 86 -12.26 -7.69 -15.57
N SER A 87 -13.43 -7.15 -15.24
CA SER A 87 -13.67 -5.71 -15.25
C SER A 87 -12.83 -4.98 -14.21
N LEU A 88 -12.73 -5.51 -12.99
CA LEU A 88 -11.91 -4.94 -11.92
C LEU A 88 -10.42 -4.98 -12.27
N HIS A 89 -9.94 -6.11 -12.76
CA HIS A 89 -8.55 -6.24 -13.22
C HIS A 89 -8.25 -5.27 -14.38
N ALA A 90 -9.16 -5.17 -15.36
CA ALA A 90 -9.00 -4.23 -16.48
C ALA A 90 -8.95 -2.77 -16.02
N ARG A 91 -9.76 -2.36 -15.03
CA ARG A 91 -9.69 -1.01 -14.44
C ARG A 91 -8.30 -0.73 -13.89
N ILE A 92 -7.70 -1.65 -13.13
CA ILE A 92 -6.34 -1.47 -12.60
C ILE A 92 -5.33 -1.40 -13.74
N SER A 93 -5.44 -2.29 -14.73
CA SER A 93 -4.51 -2.31 -15.87
C SER A 93 -4.51 -1.00 -16.65
N ILE A 94 -5.64 -0.30 -16.76
CA ILE A 94 -5.74 1.01 -17.42
C ILE A 94 -4.97 2.09 -16.65
N PHE A 95 -5.01 2.03 -15.30
CA PHE A 95 -4.40 3.01 -14.41
C PHE A 95 -3.06 2.56 -13.82
N ILE A 96 -2.42 1.53 -14.40
CA ILE A 96 -1.24 0.91 -13.80
C ILE A 96 -0.04 1.87 -13.72
N GLU A 97 0.12 2.75 -14.72
CA GLU A 97 1.17 3.77 -14.73
C GLU A 97 0.96 4.80 -13.61
N ASP A 98 -0.28 5.26 -13.42
CA ASP A 98 -0.63 6.18 -12.33
C ASP A 98 -0.40 5.53 -10.96
N LEU A 99 -0.86 4.29 -10.79
CA LEU A 99 -0.70 3.52 -9.56
C LEU A 99 0.77 3.28 -9.22
N THR A 100 1.59 2.89 -10.20
CA THR A 100 3.03 2.66 -9.97
C THR A 100 3.78 3.93 -9.64
N CYS A 101 3.36 5.09 -10.15
CA CYS A 101 3.94 6.40 -9.80
C CYS A 101 3.71 6.79 -8.34
N LEU A 102 2.70 6.23 -7.67
CA LEU A 102 2.42 6.44 -6.24
C LEU A 102 3.36 5.65 -5.33
N PHE A 103 4.18 4.75 -5.88
CA PHE A 103 5.21 4.03 -5.16
C PHE A 103 6.60 4.55 -5.52
N ASP A 104 7.57 4.36 -4.62
CA ASP A 104 8.96 4.46 -5.00
C ASP A 104 9.33 3.29 -5.95
N ALA A 105 9.92 3.61 -7.11
CA ALA A 105 10.24 2.62 -8.14
C ALA A 105 11.20 1.53 -7.64
N SER A 106 12.03 1.84 -6.64
CA SER A 106 12.94 0.87 -6.04
C SER A 106 12.20 -0.24 -5.28
N LEU A 107 10.96 -0.05 -4.85
CA LEU A 107 10.19 -1.08 -4.12
C LEU A 107 9.95 -2.32 -4.99
N PHE A 108 9.60 -2.13 -6.26
CA PHE A 108 9.43 -3.24 -7.20
C PHE A 108 10.78 -3.83 -7.63
N ALA A 109 11.79 -3.00 -7.83
CA ALA A 109 13.13 -3.47 -8.21
C ALA A 109 13.81 -4.29 -7.09
N ASN A 110 13.57 -3.94 -5.83
CA ASN A 110 14.18 -4.60 -4.67
C ASN A 110 13.47 -5.89 -4.25
N ASN A 111 12.28 -6.18 -4.79
CA ASN A 111 11.54 -7.38 -4.46
C ASN A 111 11.72 -8.49 -5.53
N ASP A 112 12.21 -9.63 -5.08
CA ASP A 112 12.54 -10.80 -5.92
C ASP A 112 11.35 -11.35 -6.71
N GLU A 113 10.13 -11.25 -6.17
CA GLU A 113 8.92 -11.72 -6.84
C GLU A 113 8.61 -10.92 -8.10
N PHE A 114 8.83 -9.60 -8.06
CA PHE A 114 8.64 -8.74 -9.22
C PHE A 114 9.81 -8.84 -10.19
N ARG A 115 11.06 -8.99 -9.72
CA ARG A 115 12.20 -9.22 -10.62
C ARG A 115 12.10 -10.55 -11.38
N ASN A 116 11.60 -11.60 -10.72
CA ASN A 116 11.49 -12.94 -11.28
C ASN A 116 10.04 -13.26 -11.71
N TYR A 117 9.28 -12.27 -12.16
CA TYR A 117 7.85 -12.40 -12.51
C TYR A 117 7.57 -13.57 -13.47
N GLN A 118 8.49 -13.86 -14.40
CA GLN A 118 8.37 -14.96 -15.37
C GLN A 118 8.28 -16.34 -14.70
N ARG A 119 8.91 -16.53 -13.52
CA ARG A 119 8.83 -17.80 -12.76
C ARG A 119 7.42 -18.08 -12.25
N GLN A 120 6.59 -17.05 -12.15
CA GLN A 120 5.20 -17.13 -11.73
C GLN A 120 4.23 -17.15 -12.92
N GLY A 121 4.75 -17.16 -14.16
CA GLY A 121 3.94 -17.23 -15.37
C GLY A 121 3.42 -15.90 -15.91
N PHE A 122 3.88 -14.75 -15.37
CA PHE A 122 3.53 -13.44 -15.92
C PHE A 122 4.38 -13.10 -17.15
N GLY A 123 3.77 -12.43 -18.12
CA GLY A 123 4.40 -11.96 -19.35
C GLY A 123 5.18 -10.67 -19.19
N SER A 124 4.87 -9.83 -18.19
CA SER A 124 5.64 -8.62 -17.86
C SER A 124 5.65 -8.30 -16.36
N VAL A 125 6.51 -7.36 -15.96
CA VAL A 125 6.54 -6.87 -14.57
C VAL A 125 5.27 -6.07 -14.25
N GLU A 126 4.76 -5.29 -15.19
CA GLU A 126 3.52 -4.53 -15.08
C GLU A 126 2.33 -5.46 -14.87
N GLU A 127 2.27 -6.59 -15.60
CA GLU A 127 1.23 -7.61 -15.40
C GLU A 127 1.27 -8.19 -13.99
N LYS A 128 2.47 -8.49 -13.47
CA LYS A 128 2.67 -8.95 -12.10
C LYS A 128 2.25 -7.90 -11.06
N ILE A 129 2.60 -6.63 -11.28
CA ILE A 129 2.18 -5.52 -10.40
C ILE A 129 0.67 -5.37 -10.43
N CYS A 130 0.07 -5.32 -11.62
CA CYS A 130 -1.38 -5.22 -11.80
C CYS A 130 -2.12 -6.33 -11.06
N TRP A 131 -1.69 -7.58 -11.22
CA TRP A 131 -2.26 -8.73 -10.52
C TRP A 131 -2.13 -8.60 -9.00
N THR A 132 -0.97 -8.16 -8.51
CA THR A 132 -0.73 -8.00 -7.08
C THR A 132 -1.64 -6.90 -6.49
N MET A 133 -1.75 -5.76 -7.16
CA MET A 133 -2.64 -4.66 -6.76
C MET A 133 -4.11 -5.08 -6.78
N PHE A 134 -4.52 -5.86 -7.78
CA PHE A 134 -5.87 -6.40 -7.89
C PHE A 134 -6.23 -7.31 -6.71
N VAL A 135 -5.40 -8.29 -6.41
CA VAL A 135 -5.64 -9.24 -5.32
C VAL A 135 -5.58 -8.53 -3.97
N ASP A 136 -4.52 -7.75 -3.72
CA ASP A 136 -4.30 -7.12 -2.43
C ASP A 136 -5.34 -6.01 -2.15
N GLY A 137 -5.71 -5.23 -3.16
CA GLY A 137 -6.75 -4.22 -3.04
C GLY A 137 -8.12 -4.83 -2.72
N CYS A 138 -8.53 -5.90 -3.43
CA CYS A 138 -9.77 -6.60 -3.12
C CYS A 138 -9.76 -7.23 -1.72
N ALA A 139 -8.63 -7.82 -1.33
CA ALA A 139 -8.46 -8.40 -0.01
C ALA A 139 -8.53 -7.34 1.10
N LEU A 140 -7.91 -6.18 0.90
CA LEU A 140 -7.98 -5.07 1.86
C LEU A 140 -9.42 -4.55 1.98
N LEU A 141 -10.12 -4.33 0.87
CA LEU A 141 -11.53 -3.91 0.90
C LEU A 141 -12.40 -4.93 1.65
N HIS A 142 -12.19 -6.23 1.43
CA HIS A 142 -12.86 -7.27 2.23
C HIS A 142 -12.60 -7.10 3.73
N VAL A 143 -11.34 -6.88 4.12
CA VAL A 143 -10.95 -6.71 5.53
C VAL A 143 -11.60 -5.48 6.15
N LEU A 144 -11.60 -4.35 5.44
CA LEU A 144 -12.21 -3.11 5.90
C LEU A 144 -13.72 -3.26 6.14
N GLU A 145 -14.41 -4.03 5.28
CA GLU A 145 -15.86 -4.29 5.39
C GLU A 145 -16.22 -5.38 6.41
N ASN A 146 -15.28 -6.26 6.74
CA ASN A 146 -15.51 -7.44 7.58
C ASN A 146 -14.67 -7.37 8.85
N PRO A 147 -15.05 -6.50 9.80
CA PRO A 147 -14.25 -6.25 11.00
C PRO A 147 -14.32 -7.40 12.03
N HIS A 148 -14.98 -8.50 11.69
CA HIS A 148 -15.05 -9.73 12.48
C HIS A 148 -14.07 -10.80 12.00
N ILE A 149 -13.17 -10.48 11.06
CA ILE A 149 -12.08 -11.38 10.68
C ILE A 149 -11.31 -11.78 11.94
N ARG A 150 -11.33 -13.07 12.26
CA ARG A 150 -10.89 -13.64 13.54
C ARG A 150 -9.36 -13.75 13.69
N PHE A 151 -8.61 -12.93 12.97
CA PHE A 151 -7.15 -12.93 13.00
C PHE A 151 -6.67 -11.63 13.64
N GLU A 152 -6.14 -11.73 14.85
CA GLU A 152 -5.67 -10.57 15.64
C GLU A 152 -4.53 -9.80 14.96
N ASP A 153 -3.72 -10.48 14.14
CA ASP A 153 -2.62 -9.85 13.40
C ASP A 153 -3.10 -9.05 12.17
N VAL A 154 -4.30 -9.31 11.64
CA VAL A 154 -4.77 -8.64 10.41
C VAL A 154 -4.93 -7.13 10.60
N PRO A 155 -5.64 -6.62 11.63
CA PRO A 155 -5.74 -5.19 11.83
C PRO A 155 -4.38 -4.53 12.05
N ARG A 156 -3.48 -5.18 12.81
CA ARG A 156 -2.12 -4.70 13.01
C ARG A 156 -1.40 -4.53 11.68
N ASP A 157 -1.44 -5.56 10.83
CA ASP A 157 -0.72 -5.56 9.56
C ASP A 157 -1.29 -4.53 8.58
N VAL A 158 -2.62 -4.36 8.52
CA VAL A 158 -3.26 -3.32 7.71
C VAL A 158 -2.84 -1.91 8.14
N LEU A 159 -2.53 -1.70 9.41
CA LEU A 159 -2.13 -0.41 9.98
C LEU A 159 -0.61 -0.15 9.92
N LEU A 160 0.17 -1.03 9.29
CA LEU A 160 1.61 -0.80 9.11
C LEU A 160 1.89 0.13 7.94
N LEU A 161 2.77 1.12 8.16
CA LEU A 161 3.23 2.06 7.12
C LEU A 161 3.85 1.35 5.91
N ASP A 162 4.62 0.27 6.15
CA ASP A 162 5.24 -0.55 5.11
C ASP A 162 4.26 -1.49 4.38
N ASN A 163 2.98 -1.44 4.73
CA ASN A 163 1.96 -2.36 4.26
C ASN A 163 0.72 -1.61 3.73
N GLN A 164 0.94 -0.41 3.19
CA GLN A 164 -0.11 0.46 2.66
C GLN A 164 -0.34 0.26 1.16
N LEU A 165 -1.59 0.48 0.76
CA LEU A 165 -2.02 0.56 -0.63
C LEU A 165 -2.56 1.96 -0.94
N PRO A 166 -2.36 2.47 -2.17
CA PRO A 166 -2.87 3.78 -2.54
C PRO A 166 -4.40 3.82 -2.49
N PHE A 167 -4.96 4.94 -2.04
CA PHE A 167 -6.41 5.17 -2.06
C PHE A 167 -6.98 5.09 -3.48
N LEU A 168 -6.25 5.58 -4.48
CA LEU A 168 -6.63 5.46 -5.89
C LEU A 168 -6.92 4.00 -6.29
N LEU A 169 -6.12 3.04 -5.80
CA LEU A 169 -6.36 1.62 -6.03
C LEU A 169 -7.69 1.16 -5.43
N LEU A 170 -7.96 1.56 -4.18
CA LEU A 170 -9.18 1.19 -3.47
C LEU A 170 -10.41 1.79 -4.16
N LYS A 171 -10.33 3.04 -4.60
CA LYS A 171 -11.35 3.72 -5.40
C LYS A 171 -11.62 3.02 -6.72
N LEU A 172 -10.58 2.54 -7.41
CA LEU A 172 -10.72 1.76 -8.64
C LEU A 172 -11.37 0.39 -8.44
N LEU A 173 -11.35 -0.14 -7.22
CA LEU A 173 -11.94 -1.45 -6.88
C LEU A 173 -13.28 -1.34 -6.15
N TRP A 174 -13.61 -0.16 -5.66
CA TRP A 174 -14.84 0.09 -4.91
C TRP A 174 -16.07 -0.09 -5.79
N ARG A 175 -17.10 -0.73 -5.22
CA ARG A 175 -18.36 -1.04 -5.90
C ARG A 175 -19.22 0.19 -6.22
N ASN A 176 -19.04 1.27 -5.47
CA ASN A 176 -19.81 2.51 -5.62
C ASN A 176 -18.94 3.58 -6.27
N ALA A 177 -19.57 4.47 -7.06
CA ALA A 177 -18.89 5.66 -7.59
C ALA A 177 -18.72 6.78 -6.55
N ASP A 178 -19.30 6.61 -5.35
CA ASP A 178 -19.18 7.54 -4.23
C ASP A 178 -17.98 7.15 -3.35
N ASP A 179 -16.95 7.98 -3.39
CA ASP A 179 -15.76 7.86 -2.54
C ASP A 179 -16.11 8.02 -1.04
N GLY A 180 -17.22 8.70 -0.71
CA GLY A 180 -17.65 8.92 0.66
C GLY A 180 -17.99 7.63 1.41
N ASP A 181 -18.58 6.64 0.72
CA ASP A 181 -18.83 5.32 1.32
C ASP A 181 -17.54 4.57 1.64
N LEU A 182 -16.54 4.68 0.75
CA LEU A 182 -15.24 4.07 0.94
C LEU A 182 -14.52 4.71 2.14
N ILE A 183 -14.48 6.04 2.19
CA ILE A 183 -13.88 6.81 3.29
C ILE A 183 -14.54 6.44 4.63
N ARG A 184 -15.88 6.42 4.70
CA ARG A 184 -16.61 5.99 5.92
C ARG A 184 -16.25 4.57 6.36
N THR A 185 -16.04 3.66 5.40
CA THR A 185 -15.65 2.28 5.69
C THR A 185 -14.24 2.23 6.29
N MET A 186 -13.32 3.01 5.74
CA MET A 186 -11.95 3.15 6.23
C MET A 186 -11.91 3.80 7.63
N GLU A 187 -12.64 4.90 7.85
CA GLU A 187 -12.80 5.56 9.16
C GLU A 187 -13.36 4.60 10.22
N SER A 188 -14.40 3.84 9.88
CA SER A 188 -14.99 2.84 10.78
C SER A 188 -13.98 1.76 11.20
N PHE A 189 -13.09 1.35 10.28
CA PHE A 189 -12.02 0.41 10.59
C PHE A 189 -10.98 1.04 11.54
N LEU A 190 -10.54 2.28 11.26
CA LEU A 190 -9.58 3.01 12.10
C LEU A 190 -10.13 3.25 13.52
N HIS A 191 -11.37 3.72 13.64
CA HIS A 191 -12.02 3.93 14.93
C HIS A 191 -12.05 2.65 15.77
N ARG A 192 -12.26 1.49 15.14
CA ARG A 192 -12.32 0.22 15.86
C ARG A 192 -10.98 -0.26 16.38
N HIS A 193 -9.91 -0.04 15.61
CA HIS A 193 -8.61 -0.69 15.85
C HIS A 193 -7.53 0.25 16.38
N VAL A 194 -7.68 1.56 16.17
CA VAL A 194 -6.73 2.60 16.64
C VAL A 194 -7.35 3.43 17.75
N TRP A 195 -8.63 3.78 17.63
CA TRP A 195 -9.32 4.67 18.55
C TRP A 195 -10.51 4.03 19.27
N PRO A 196 -10.31 2.90 20.01
CA PRO A 196 -11.39 2.28 20.78
C PRO A 196 -11.77 3.16 21.98
N VAL A 197 -12.53 4.20 21.69
CA VAL A 197 -13.29 5.16 22.51
C VAL A 197 -12.94 5.24 24.01
N ALA A 198 -12.39 6.39 24.41
CA ALA A 198 -12.78 7.05 25.67
C ALA A 198 -13.77 8.21 25.46
N ASP A 199 -13.84 8.82 24.27
CA ASP A 199 -14.71 9.97 24.01
C ASP A 199 -15.47 9.79 22.69
N ALA A 200 -16.64 9.14 22.74
CA ALA A 200 -17.51 8.94 21.57
C ALA A 200 -18.33 10.19 21.21
N ASP A 201 -18.25 11.26 22.00
CA ASP A 201 -19.08 12.46 21.83
C ASP A 201 -18.33 13.70 21.30
N GLU A 202 -17.01 13.68 21.13
CA GLU A 202 -16.27 14.85 20.59
C GLU A 202 -15.17 14.47 19.58
N ALA A 203 -15.55 13.93 18.43
CA ALA A 203 -14.74 14.08 17.21
C ALA A 203 -15.56 13.81 15.95
N ARG A 204 -16.65 14.56 15.74
CA ARG A 204 -16.94 15.02 14.38
C ARG A 204 -15.94 16.13 14.04
N LEU A 205 -14.65 15.80 14.07
CA LEU A 205 -13.64 16.69 13.54
C LEU A 205 -13.90 16.71 12.03
N GLY A 206 -14.44 17.83 11.57
CA GLY A 206 -14.62 18.13 10.15
C GLY A 206 -13.26 18.31 9.48
N PHE A 207 -12.45 17.26 9.49
CA PHE A 207 -11.30 17.16 8.63
C PHE A 207 -11.81 16.99 7.21
N ASP A 208 -11.42 17.92 6.36
CA ASP A 208 -11.60 17.83 4.93
C ASP A 208 -10.61 16.79 4.42
N TYR A 209 -11.00 15.51 4.46
CA TYR A 209 -10.25 14.39 3.89
C TYR A 209 -10.37 14.34 2.36
N SER A 210 -10.40 15.49 1.71
CA SER A 210 -10.45 15.55 0.25
C SER A 210 -9.15 14.96 -0.32
N ASP A 211 -9.20 13.70 -0.73
CA ASP A 211 -8.16 12.95 -1.45
C ASP A 211 -6.99 12.37 -0.59
N PRO A 212 -7.26 11.37 0.28
CA PRO A 212 -6.21 10.68 1.04
C PRO A 212 -5.28 9.91 0.08
N ALA A 213 -3.98 9.80 0.40
CA ALA A 213 -3.07 9.00 -0.40
C ALA A 213 -3.19 7.50 -0.08
N HIS A 214 -3.49 7.15 1.18
CA HIS A 214 -3.75 5.77 1.64
C HIS A 214 -4.59 5.74 2.93
N LEU A 215 -4.84 4.54 3.49
CA LEU A 215 -5.67 4.33 4.68
C LEU A 215 -5.28 5.19 5.90
N LEU A 216 -3.99 5.34 6.16
CA LEU A 216 -3.50 6.04 7.36
C LEU A 216 -3.53 7.59 7.26
N ASP A 217 -4.09 8.16 6.20
CA ASP A 217 -4.25 9.62 6.04
C ASP A 217 -5.61 10.14 6.53
N LEU A 218 -6.45 9.24 7.05
CA LEU A 218 -7.77 9.53 7.63
C LEU A 218 -7.67 9.64 9.17
#